data_AF-A0A932SFX0-F1
#
_entry.id   AF-A0A932SFX0-F1
#
_cell.length_a   1.000
_cell.length_b   1.000
_cell.length_c   1.000
_cell.angle_alpha   90.00
_cell.angle_beta   90.00
_cell.angle_gamma   90.00
#
_symmetry.space_group_name_H-M   'P 1'
#
loop_
_entity.id
_entity.type
_entity.pdbx_description
1 polymer ?
#
loop_
_entity_poly.entity_id
_entity_poly.type
_entity_poly.pdbx_seq_one_letter_code
_entity_poly.pdbx_strand_id
1 'polypeptide(L)'
;MYFRIWERTKKGEELSGDAEMIADVMRLHPEFDRFWPQGEAAFQPQEIDDYIVNPLVHTGLHVSVEKQLFHQEPEEVEQVFKALLEKGLPRHEAIHHIAGLWGQLYFTSVRRGGPLEEGTYVEELKALMERETRA
;
A
#
# COMPACT_ATOMS: atom_id res chain seq x y z
N MET A 1 1.70 16.59 -3.06
CA MET A 1 2.76 15.91 -2.28
C MET A 1 3.61 15.00 -3.16
N TYR A 2 3.02 13.98 -3.80
CA TYR A 2 3.71 13.00 -4.66
C TYR A 2 4.56 13.62 -5.78
N PHE A 3 4.03 14.61 -6.53
CA PHE A 3 4.81 15.31 -7.55
C PHE A 3 6.12 15.91 -7.00
N ARG A 4 6.08 16.53 -5.81
CA ARG A 4 7.28 17.10 -5.19
C ARG A 4 8.28 16.01 -4.79
N ILE A 5 7.82 14.88 -4.28
CA ILE A 5 8.68 13.75 -3.91
C ILE A 5 9.33 13.15 -5.17
N TRP A 6 8.55 12.99 -6.24
CA TRP A 6 9.04 12.56 -7.55
C TRP A 6 10.13 13.50 -8.07
N GLU A 7 9.85 14.81 -8.09
CA GLU A 7 10.78 15.83 -8.58
C GLU A 7 12.12 15.80 -7.82
N ARG A 8 12.05 15.75 -6.48
CA ARG A 8 13.23 15.68 -5.61
C ARG A 8 14.03 14.39 -5.83
N THR A 9 13.34 13.26 -6.03
CA THR A 9 13.98 11.98 -6.37
C THR A 9 14.73 12.06 -7.69
N LYS A 10 14.15 12.69 -8.73
CA LYS A 10 14.82 12.87 -10.04
C LYS A 10 16.02 13.82 -9.95
N LYS A 11 16.01 14.76 -9.00
CA LYS A 11 17.14 15.67 -8.72
C LYS A 11 18.23 15.05 -7.84
N GLY A 12 18.02 13.83 -7.33
CA GLY A 12 18.96 13.18 -6.41
C GLY A 12 19.05 13.89 -5.05
N GLU A 13 18.01 14.61 -4.66
CA GLU A 13 17.95 15.25 -3.34
C GLU A 13 17.75 14.21 -2.24
N GLU A 14 18.37 14.42 -1.09
CA GLU A 14 18.14 13.59 0.09
C GLU A 14 16.69 13.73 0.57
N LEU A 15 16.05 12.58 0.81
CA LEU A 15 14.72 12.45 1.39
C LEU A 15 14.86 11.82 2.77
N SER A 16 13.88 12.05 3.63
CA SER A 16 13.85 11.43 4.97
C SER A 16 12.43 11.23 5.46
N GLY A 17 12.27 10.27 6.39
CA GLY A 17 10.99 9.93 7.00
C GLY A 17 9.95 9.52 5.97
N ASP A 18 8.73 10.07 6.09
CA ASP A 18 7.62 9.77 5.19
C ASP A 18 7.95 10.03 3.70
N ALA A 19 8.74 11.06 3.40
CA ALA A 19 9.06 11.39 2.02
C ALA A 19 9.97 10.33 1.37
N GLU A 20 10.88 9.75 2.14
CA GLU A 20 11.75 8.66 1.70
C GLU A 20 10.94 7.38 1.47
N MET A 21 10.10 7.00 2.43
CA MET A 21 9.22 5.83 2.31
C MET A 21 8.27 5.94 1.10
N ILE A 22 7.67 7.10 0.87
CA ILE A 22 6.83 7.32 -0.33
C ILE A 22 7.67 7.17 -1.60
N ALA A 23 8.91 7.68 -1.62
CA ALA A 23 9.78 7.55 -2.78
C ALA A 23 10.21 6.10 -3.03
N ASP A 24 10.44 5.29 -1.99
CA ASP A 24 10.69 3.86 -2.10
C ASP A 24 9.50 3.13 -2.71
N VAL A 25 8.28 3.38 -2.21
CA VAL A 25 7.07 2.79 -2.79
C VAL A 25 6.89 3.22 -4.24
N MET A 26 7.13 4.48 -4.58
CA MET A 26 7.08 4.94 -5.97
C MET A 26 8.08 4.20 -6.86
N ARG A 27 9.28 3.89 -6.38
CA ARG A 27 10.29 3.11 -7.13
C ARG A 27 9.85 1.66 -7.36
N LEU A 28 9.07 1.09 -6.46
CA LEU A 28 8.49 -0.26 -6.62
C LEU A 28 7.35 -0.30 -7.65
N HIS A 29 6.85 0.87 -8.09
CA HIS A 29 5.74 1.00 -9.02
C HIS A 29 6.09 1.80 -10.30
N PRO A 30 7.00 1.30 -11.14
CA PRO A 30 7.40 1.97 -12.38
C PRO A 30 6.25 2.14 -13.38
N GLU A 31 5.19 1.34 -13.30
CA GLU A 31 3.97 1.48 -14.10
C GLU A 31 3.29 2.86 -13.91
N PHE A 32 3.53 3.51 -12.77
CA PHE A 32 2.96 4.81 -12.46
C PHE A 32 3.88 6.00 -12.80
N ASP A 33 5.13 5.76 -13.23
CA ASP A 33 6.14 6.81 -13.38
C ASP A 33 5.71 7.95 -14.32
N ARG A 34 4.93 7.61 -15.37
CA ARG A 34 4.40 8.58 -16.33
C ARG A 34 3.36 9.53 -15.73
N PHE A 35 2.72 9.17 -14.63
CA PHE A 35 1.62 9.93 -14.02
C PHE A 35 2.11 10.96 -13.00
N TRP A 36 3.21 10.67 -12.28
CA TRP A 36 3.74 11.59 -11.27
C TRP A 36 3.99 13.03 -11.73
N PRO A 37 4.58 13.27 -12.93
CA PRO A 37 4.84 14.62 -13.42
C PRO A 37 3.58 15.40 -13.77
N GLN A 38 2.46 14.72 -14.01
CA GLN A 38 1.19 15.32 -14.42
C GLN A 38 0.42 15.92 -13.25
N GLY A 39 0.91 15.74 -12.02
CA GLY A 39 0.31 16.30 -10.82
C GLY A 39 -1.06 15.69 -10.52
N GLU A 40 -1.92 16.45 -9.84
CA GLU A 40 -3.18 15.93 -9.31
C GLU A 40 -4.17 15.45 -10.39
N ALA A 41 -4.03 15.93 -11.63
CA ALA A 41 -4.85 15.49 -12.75
C ALA A 41 -4.70 13.99 -13.07
N ALA A 42 -3.53 13.40 -12.80
CA ALA A 42 -3.29 11.97 -13.02
C ALA A 42 -3.65 11.08 -11.82
N PHE A 43 -4.21 11.66 -10.76
CA PHE A 43 -4.75 10.90 -9.62
C PHE A 43 -6.22 10.50 -9.80
N GLN A 44 -6.72 10.55 -11.03
CA GLN A 44 -7.93 9.84 -11.43
C GLN A 44 -7.60 8.37 -11.75
N PRO A 45 -8.58 7.45 -11.73
CA PRO A 45 -8.37 6.10 -12.21
C PRO A 45 -7.78 6.09 -13.63
N GLN A 46 -6.70 5.34 -13.82
CA GLN A 46 -5.95 5.18 -15.06
C GLN A 46 -6.11 3.75 -15.57
N GLU A 47 -6.10 3.58 -16.88
CA GLU A 47 -6.00 2.27 -17.51
C GLU A 47 -4.52 1.86 -17.65
N ILE A 48 -4.16 0.73 -17.04
CA ILE A 48 -2.82 0.14 -17.04
C ILE A 48 -2.98 -1.37 -17.16
N ASP A 49 -2.39 -1.94 -18.21
CA ASP A 49 -2.39 -3.39 -18.48
C ASP A 49 -3.79 -4.03 -18.35
N ASP A 50 -4.80 -3.41 -18.98
CA ASP A 50 -6.22 -3.79 -18.95
C ASP A 50 -6.93 -3.66 -17.58
N TYR A 51 -6.27 -3.06 -16.58
CA TYR A 51 -6.87 -2.75 -15.28
C TYR A 51 -7.12 -1.26 -15.11
N ILE A 52 -8.22 -0.92 -14.41
CA ILE A 52 -8.48 0.44 -13.96
C ILE A 52 -7.95 0.59 -12.54
N VAL A 53 -6.87 1.35 -12.39
CA VAL A 53 -6.18 1.57 -11.11
C VAL A 53 -5.99 3.06 -10.86
N ASN A 54 -6.20 3.51 -9.62
CA ASN A 54 -5.85 4.87 -9.24
C ASN A 54 -4.44 4.88 -8.63
N PRO A 55 -3.43 5.50 -9.27
CA PRO A 55 -2.05 5.45 -8.80
C PRO A 55 -1.90 5.97 -7.37
N LEU A 56 -2.59 7.05 -7.02
CA LEU A 56 -2.51 7.67 -5.70
C LEU A 56 -3.10 6.77 -4.60
N VAL A 57 -4.26 6.17 -4.89
CA VAL A 57 -4.90 5.24 -3.93
C VAL A 57 -4.02 4.02 -3.75
N HIS A 58 -3.51 3.45 -4.86
CA HIS A 58 -2.66 2.26 -4.82
C HIS A 58 -1.40 2.49 -3.98
N THR A 59 -0.60 3.51 -4.32
CA THR A 59 0.64 3.80 -3.58
C THR A 59 0.35 4.28 -2.16
N GLY A 60 -0.78 4.97 -1.94
CA GLY A 60 -1.22 5.36 -0.59
C GLY A 60 -1.47 4.15 0.31
N LEU A 61 -2.18 3.12 -0.18
CA LEU A 61 -2.42 1.88 0.57
C LEU A 61 -1.11 1.13 0.84
N HIS A 62 -0.22 1.06 -0.15
CA HIS A 62 1.08 0.43 0.01
C HIS A 62 1.91 1.16 1.10
N VAL A 63 2.00 2.50 1.04
CA VAL A 63 2.67 3.30 2.09
C VAL A 63 2.02 3.09 3.46
N SER A 64 0.69 2.96 3.54
CA SER A 64 0.01 2.65 4.81
C SER A 64 0.48 1.32 5.40
N VAL A 65 0.63 0.27 4.59
CA VAL A 65 1.12 -1.03 5.07
C VAL A 65 2.59 -0.95 5.46
N GLU A 66 3.43 -0.23 4.71
CA GLU A 66 4.83 0.02 5.10
C GLU A 66 4.92 0.73 6.47
N LYS A 67 4.02 1.70 6.73
CA LYS A 67 3.92 2.33 8.05
C LYS A 67 3.44 1.37 9.14
N GLN A 68 2.42 0.55 8.86
CA GLN A 68 1.94 -0.46 9.81
C GLN A 68 3.07 -1.42 10.19
N LEU A 69 3.88 -1.86 9.23
CA LEU A 69 5.06 -2.70 9.47
C LEU A 69 6.16 -1.96 10.25
N PHE A 70 6.42 -0.70 9.93
CA PHE A 70 7.42 0.12 10.64
C PHE A 70 7.03 0.38 12.10
N HIS A 71 5.75 0.65 12.35
CA HIS A 71 5.21 0.87 13.69
C HIS A 71 4.87 -0.42 14.44
N GLN A 72 4.85 -1.56 13.75
CA GLN A 72 4.39 -2.84 14.26
C GLN A 72 2.96 -2.77 14.80
N GLU A 73 2.11 -1.99 14.13
CA GLU A 73 0.74 -1.70 14.56
C GLU A 73 -0.23 -1.72 13.38
N PRO A 74 -1.29 -2.57 13.41
CA PRO A 74 -1.54 -3.60 14.43
C PRO A 74 -0.54 -4.77 14.33
N GLU A 75 -0.32 -5.49 15.43
CA GLU A 75 0.65 -6.60 15.49
C GLU A 75 0.35 -7.70 14.45
N GLU A 76 -0.93 -7.89 14.11
CA GLU A 76 -1.37 -8.86 13.11
C GLU A 76 -0.81 -8.59 11.72
N VAL A 77 -0.53 -7.33 11.36
CA VAL A 77 0.08 -7.01 10.06
C VAL A 77 1.47 -7.61 9.96
N GLU A 78 2.28 -7.52 11.02
CA GLU A 78 3.61 -8.12 11.04
C GLU A 78 3.54 -9.66 11.04
N GLN A 79 2.59 -10.25 11.78
CA GLN A 79 2.39 -11.70 11.82
C GLN A 79 2.01 -12.26 10.44
N VAL A 80 1.02 -11.65 9.78
CA VAL A 80 0.58 -12.03 8.43
C VAL A 80 1.70 -11.83 7.42
N PHE A 81 2.40 -10.68 7.49
CA PHE A 81 3.50 -10.39 6.58
C PHE A 81 4.60 -11.45 6.67
N LYS A 82 5.03 -11.83 7.87
CA LYS A 82 6.01 -12.90 8.07
C LYS A 82 5.53 -14.24 7.54
N ALA A 83 4.28 -14.63 7.81
CA ALA A 83 3.72 -15.88 7.33
C ALA A 83 3.70 -15.95 5.79
N LEU A 84 3.38 -14.86 5.10
CA LEU A 84 3.41 -14.77 3.65
C LEU A 84 4.85 -14.92 3.11
N LEU A 85 5.84 -14.28 3.75
CA LEU A 85 7.24 -14.43 3.37
C LEU A 85 7.76 -15.86 3.58
N GLU A 86 7.39 -16.52 4.67
CA GLU A 86 7.79 -17.90 4.97
C GLU A 86 7.26 -18.89 3.94
N LYS A 87 6.15 -18.56 3.27
CA LYS A 87 5.59 -19.29 2.13
C LYS A 87 6.28 -19.03 0.80
N GLY A 88 7.26 -18.13 0.79
CA GLY A 88 8.02 -17.78 -0.40
C GLY A 88 7.39 -16.68 -1.24
N LEU A 89 6.36 -15.97 -0.75
CA LEU A 89 5.87 -14.80 -1.46
C LEU A 89 6.93 -13.68 -1.43
N PRO A 90 7.20 -13.01 -2.56
CA PRO A 90 7.99 -11.79 -2.57
C PRO A 90 7.39 -10.73 -1.63
N ARG A 91 8.26 -9.93 -0.98
CA ARG A 91 7.84 -8.83 -0.07
C ARG A 91 6.77 -7.93 -0.69
N HIS A 92 6.97 -7.54 -1.94
CA HIS A 92 6.05 -6.63 -2.63
C HIS A 92 4.65 -7.25 -2.78
N GLU A 93 4.59 -8.54 -3.14
CA GLU A 93 3.33 -9.28 -3.24
C GLU A 93 2.68 -9.46 -1.87
N ALA A 94 3.46 -9.83 -0.84
CA ALA A 94 2.95 -9.94 0.53
C ALA A 94 2.33 -8.63 1.04
N ILE A 95 2.97 -7.49 0.76
CA ILE A 95 2.41 -6.17 1.06
C ILE A 95 1.13 -5.92 0.26
N HIS A 96 1.06 -6.29 -1.01
CA HIS A 96 -0.16 -6.15 -1.81
C HIS A 96 -1.34 -6.96 -1.26
N HIS A 97 -1.09 -8.17 -0.74
CA HIS A 97 -2.14 -8.96 -0.10
C HIS A 97 -2.74 -8.22 1.11
N ILE A 98 -1.89 -7.65 1.97
CA ILE A 98 -2.31 -6.90 3.15
C ILE A 98 -2.99 -5.57 2.73
N ALA A 99 -2.41 -4.86 1.75
CA ALA A 99 -2.95 -3.61 1.22
C ALA A 99 -4.33 -3.79 0.57
N GLY A 100 -4.61 -4.95 -0.03
CA GLY A 100 -5.93 -5.31 -0.54
C GLY A 100 -6.99 -5.35 0.55
N LEU A 101 -6.70 -6.02 1.68
CA LEU A 101 -7.58 -6.06 2.85
C LEU A 101 -7.80 -4.66 3.43
N TRP A 102 -6.70 -3.89 3.57
CA TRP A 102 -6.75 -2.52 4.07
C TRP A 102 -7.59 -1.61 3.17
N GLY A 103 -7.42 -1.70 1.85
CA GLY A 103 -8.18 -0.94 0.86
C GLY A 103 -9.67 -1.27 0.88
N GLN A 104 -10.01 -2.55 1.01
CA GLN A 104 -11.40 -2.97 1.16
C GLN A 104 -12.05 -2.37 2.39
N LEU A 105 -11.38 -2.44 3.54
CA LEU A 105 -11.88 -1.86 4.79
C LEU A 105 -12.04 -0.33 4.70
N TYR A 106 -11.04 0.37 4.16
CA TYR A 106 -11.12 1.81 3.97
C TYR A 106 -12.34 2.19 3.11
N PHE A 107 -12.62 1.42 2.05
CA PHE A 107 -13.77 1.65 1.18
C PHE A 107 -15.10 1.34 1.87
N THR A 108 -15.19 0.25 2.64
CA THR A 108 -16.44 -0.15 3.30
C THR A 108 -16.78 0.73 4.52
N SER A 109 -15.78 1.16 5.28
CA SER A 109 -15.94 2.00 6.47
C SER A 109 -15.90 3.50 6.13
N VAL A 110 -14.74 4.00 5.71
CA VAL A 110 -14.46 5.44 5.66
C VAL A 110 -15.18 6.11 4.49
N ARG A 111 -15.14 5.50 3.29
CA ARG A 111 -15.82 6.07 2.12
C ARG A 111 -17.35 6.11 2.28
N ARG A 112 -17.91 5.24 3.12
CA ARG A 112 -19.35 5.21 3.44
C ARG A 112 -19.73 6.07 4.65
N GLY A 113 -18.77 6.80 5.23
CA GLY A 113 -18.99 7.72 6.35
C GLY A 113 -19.09 7.05 7.72
N GLY A 114 -18.68 5.79 7.83
CA GLY A 114 -18.57 5.06 9.10
C GLY A 114 -17.18 5.16 9.73
N PRO A 115 -17.04 4.81 11.02
CA PRO A 115 -15.73 4.65 11.64
C PRO A 115 -14.96 3.53 10.96
N LEU A 116 -13.62 3.64 10.96
CA LEU A 116 -12.77 2.53 10.55
C LEU A 116 -12.96 1.38 11.54
N GLU A 117 -13.49 0.26 11.06
CA GLU A 117 -13.73 -0.93 11.90
C GLU A 117 -12.41 -1.71 12.02
N GLU A 118 -11.48 -1.21 12.84
CA GLU A 118 -10.16 -1.81 13.04
C GLU A 118 -10.24 -3.29 13.50
N GLY A 119 -11.28 -3.64 14.26
CA GLY A 119 -11.55 -5.04 14.64
C GLY A 119 -11.78 -5.94 13.42
N THR A 120 -12.52 -5.47 12.42
CA THR A 120 -12.73 -6.20 11.15
C THR A 120 -11.42 -6.37 10.39
N TYR A 121 -10.51 -5.37 10.42
CA TYR A 121 -9.19 -5.51 9.80
C TYR A 121 -8.42 -6.69 10.39
N VAL A 122 -8.37 -6.74 11.73
CA VAL A 122 -7.67 -7.77 12.49
C VAL A 122 -8.27 -9.17 12.24
N GLU A 123 -9.59 -9.27 12.18
CA GLU A 123 -10.27 -10.54 11.86
C GLU A 123 -9.93 -11.04 10.45
N GLU A 124 -9.94 -10.15 9.45
CA GLU A 124 -9.59 -10.51 8.07
C GLU A 124 -8.12 -10.89 7.92
N LEU A 125 -7.21 -10.22 8.63
CA LEU A 125 -5.79 -10.57 8.70
C LEU A 125 -5.59 -11.98 9.30
N LYS A 126 -6.28 -12.29 10.41
CA LYS A 126 -6.27 -13.62 11.01
C LYS A 126 -6.82 -14.69 10.07
N ALA A 127 -7.93 -14.39 9.38
CA ALA A 127 -8.50 -15.30 8.38
C ALA A 127 -7.56 -15.52 7.17
N LEU A 128 -6.84 -14.47 6.72
CA LEU A 128 -5.80 -14.61 5.71
C LEU A 128 -4.69 -15.53 6.22
N MET A 129 -4.17 -15.29 7.43
CA MET A 129 -3.16 -16.14 8.04
C MET A 129 -3.61 -17.61 8.07
N GLU A 130 -4.81 -17.91 8.57
CA GLU A 130 -5.32 -19.29 8.64
C GLU A 130 -5.46 -19.97 7.28
N ARG A 131 -5.93 -19.24 6.26
CA ARG A 131 -6.03 -19.77 4.88
C ARG A 131 -4.65 -20.11 4.35
N GLU A 132 -3.69 -19.25 4.64
CA GLU A 132 -2.32 -19.47 4.27
C GLU A 132 -1.74 -20.67 5.06
N THR A 133 -1.82 -20.75 6.39
CA THR A 133 -1.19 -21.86 7.14
C THR A 133 -1.77 -23.25 6.84
N ARG A 134 -2.98 -23.35 6.28
CA ARG A 134 -3.64 -24.63 5.93
C ARG A 134 -3.29 -25.16 4.53
N ALA A 135 -2.61 -24.37 3.70
CA ALA A 135 -2.17 -24.74 2.35
C ALA A 135 -0.68 -25.07 2.32
#